data_AF-A0A094B0I0-F1
#
_entry.id   AF-A0A094B0I0-F1
#
_cell.length_a   1.000
_cell.length_b   1.000
_cell.length_c   1.000
_cell.angle_alpha   90.00
_cell.angle_beta   90.00
_cell.angle_gamma   90.00
#
_symmetry.space_group_name_H-M   'P 1'
#
loop_
_entity.id
_entity.type
_entity.pdbx_description
1 polymer ?
#
loop_
_entity_poly.entity_id
_entity_poly.type
_entity_poly.pdbx_seq_one_letter_code
_entity_poly.pdbx_strand_id
1 'polypeptide(L)'
;MHPPVEAQSLSSLLQIASNPPRYPRNPSEPKRDPLVLYIARVPGSQDIILTPLKPDIKNLKELDVASCLYYLHRDLPTDAALADEISATQPAHLPTPHIARKPLPIPAAPVVVTDAAEPPQPDADIPAITPLDP
;
A
#
# COMPACT_ATOMS: atom_id res chain seq x y z
N MET A 1 14.69 20.56 8.55
CA MET A 1 14.48 19.15 8.96
C MET A 1 13.38 19.18 10.01
N HIS A 2 12.20 18.60 9.72
CA HIS A 2 11.11 18.56 10.70
C HIS A 2 11.47 17.59 11.83
N PRO A 3 11.12 17.88 13.09
CA PRO A 3 11.34 16.96 14.18
C PRO A 3 10.53 15.66 13.96
N PRO A 4 11.02 14.49 14.39
CA PRO A 4 10.25 13.26 14.35
C PRO A 4 8.93 13.38 15.12
N VAL A 5 7.86 12.85 14.56
CA VAL A 5 6.50 12.91 15.11
C VAL A 5 6.12 11.56 15.71
N GLU A 6 5.48 11.56 16.89
CA GLU A 6 4.91 10.36 17.51
C GLU A 6 3.51 10.08 16.95
N ALA A 7 3.19 8.81 16.64
CA ALA A 7 1.85 8.46 16.21
C ALA A 7 0.89 8.39 17.40
N GLN A 8 -0.31 8.95 17.21
CA GLN A 8 -1.45 8.77 18.12
C GLN A 8 -2.44 7.72 17.58
N SER A 9 -2.35 7.39 16.29
CA SER A 9 -3.20 6.41 15.61
C SER A 9 -2.51 5.83 14.37
N LEU A 10 -2.92 4.62 13.98
CA LEU A 10 -2.48 3.95 12.74
C LEU A 10 -3.40 4.22 11.54
N SER A 11 -4.52 4.93 11.71
CA SER A 11 -5.53 5.10 10.66
C SER A 11 -4.94 5.67 9.37
N SER A 12 -4.08 6.70 9.47
CA SER A 12 -3.45 7.31 8.28
C SER A 12 -2.52 6.34 7.55
N LEU A 13 -1.72 5.56 8.28
CA LEU A 13 -0.82 4.55 7.71
C LEU A 13 -1.62 3.42 7.04
N LEU A 14 -2.67 2.92 7.70
CA LEU A 14 -3.55 1.88 7.17
C LEU A 14 -4.33 2.36 5.94
N GLN A 15 -4.73 3.62 5.89
CA GLN A 15 -5.37 4.19 4.72
C GLN A 15 -4.43 4.22 3.51
N ILE A 16 -3.15 4.57 3.72
CA ILE A 16 -2.12 4.53 2.67
C ILE A 16 -1.82 3.09 2.26
N ALA A 17 -1.77 2.16 3.21
CA ALA A 17 -1.52 0.74 2.93
C ALA A 17 -2.68 0.07 2.16
N SER A 18 -3.93 0.44 2.48
CA SER A 18 -5.12 -0.10 1.81
C SER A 18 -5.34 0.49 0.42
N ASN A 19 -4.85 1.71 0.16
CA ASN A 19 -4.85 2.34 -1.15
C ASN A 19 -3.45 2.88 -1.49
N PRO A 20 -2.51 2.01 -1.89
CA PRO A 20 -1.14 2.42 -2.14
C PRO A 20 -1.09 3.40 -3.33
N PRO A 21 -0.26 4.47 -3.23
CA PRO A 21 -0.12 5.42 -4.32
C PRO A 21 0.47 4.73 -5.55
N ARG A 22 -0.01 5.11 -6.74
CA ARG A 22 0.48 4.57 -8.03
C ARG A 22 1.98 4.77 -8.23
N TYR A 23 2.53 5.84 -7.66
CA TYR A 23 3.95 6.18 -7.74
C TYR A 23 4.52 6.30 -6.33
N PRO A 24 5.56 5.52 -5.96
CA PRO A 24 6.15 5.53 -4.63
C PRO A 24 6.75 6.89 -4.21
N ARG A 25 7.16 7.71 -5.18
CA ARG A 25 7.66 9.07 -4.97
C ARG A 25 6.92 10.01 -5.92
N ASN A 26 5.82 10.57 -5.44
CA ASN A 26 5.14 11.65 -6.13
C ASN A 26 5.83 12.98 -5.76
N PRO A 27 6.52 13.66 -6.69
CA PRO A 27 7.20 14.93 -6.40
C PRO A 27 6.23 16.06 -6.03
N SER A 28 4.95 15.92 -6.37
CA SER A 28 3.89 16.87 -6.02
C SER A 28 3.28 16.62 -4.63
N GLU A 29 3.57 15.47 -3.99
CA GLU A 29 3.05 15.17 -2.65
C GLU A 29 3.91 15.87 -1.58
N PRO A 30 3.30 16.48 -0.56
CA PRO A 30 4.07 17.05 0.54
C PRO A 30 4.89 15.95 1.22
N LYS A 31 6.18 16.25 1.45
CA LYS A 31 7.07 15.34 2.15
C LYS A 31 6.52 15.11 3.57
N ARG A 32 6.24 13.86 3.90
CA ARG A 32 5.78 13.48 5.24
C ARG A 32 6.89 13.65 6.26
N ASP A 33 6.51 14.03 7.47
CA ASP A 33 7.42 14.12 8.59
C ASP A 33 7.96 12.74 8.98
N PRO A 34 9.21 12.66 9.47
CA PRO A 34 9.76 11.41 9.98
C PRO A 34 8.94 10.90 11.16
N LEU A 35 8.68 9.59 11.20
CA LEU A 35 7.89 8.94 12.24
C LEU A 35 8.80 8.33 13.32
N VAL A 36 8.46 8.53 14.59
CA VAL A 36 9.14 7.86 15.71
C VAL A 36 8.70 6.39 15.74
N LEU A 37 9.67 5.47 15.83
CA LEU A 37 9.43 4.05 16.05
C LEU A 37 10.03 3.64 17.40
N TYR A 38 9.21 3.07 18.26
CA TYR A 38 9.62 2.51 19.54
C TYR A 38 10.05 1.06 19.37
N ILE A 39 11.15 0.70 20.04
CA ILE A 39 11.67 -0.66 20.08
C ILE A 39 11.21 -1.30 21.39
N ALA A 40 10.45 -2.38 21.30
CA ALA A 40 9.98 -3.11 22.47
C ALA A 40 10.16 -4.62 22.32
N ARG A 41 10.43 -5.32 23.43
CA ARG A 41 10.58 -6.79 23.44
C ARG A 41 9.24 -7.45 23.71
N VAL A 42 8.93 -8.50 22.95
CA VAL A 42 7.71 -9.30 23.15
C VAL A 42 7.85 -10.15 24.42
N PRO A 43 6.90 -10.10 25.36
CA PRO A 43 6.93 -10.93 26.55
C PRO A 43 6.91 -12.43 26.19
N GLY A 44 7.77 -13.22 26.83
CA GLY A 44 7.81 -14.68 26.64
C GLY A 44 8.61 -15.16 25.42
N SER A 45 8.99 -14.28 24.50
CA SER A 45 9.88 -14.62 23.38
C SER A 45 11.14 -13.74 23.37
N GLN A 46 12.05 -14.02 22.44
CA GLN A 46 13.23 -13.17 22.22
C GLN A 46 12.98 -12.10 21.16
N ASP A 47 11.73 -11.92 20.75
CA ASP A 47 11.36 -11.12 19.60
C ASP A 47 11.27 -9.64 19.94
N ILE A 48 11.42 -8.83 18.91
CA ILE A 48 11.43 -7.38 18.99
C ILE A 48 10.38 -6.84 18.04
N ILE A 49 9.59 -5.88 18.50
CA ILE A 49 8.68 -5.12 17.64
C ILE A 49 9.15 -3.69 17.48
N LEU A 50 8.87 -3.13 16.31
CA LEU A 50 8.97 -1.71 16.02
C LEU A 50 7.55 -1.16 15.82
N THR A 51 7.10 -0.34 16.77
CA THR A 51 5.75 0.23 16.75
C THR A 51 5.81 1.76 16.73
N PRO A 52 4.95 2.44 15.95
CA PRO A 52 4.89 3.90 15.93
C PRO A 52 4.08 4.46 17.10
N LEU A 53 3.26 3.63 17.74
CA LEU A 53 2.50 3.99 18.94
C LEU A 53 3.38 3.79 20.16
N LYS A 54 3.29 4.68 21.14
CA LYS A 54 4.07 4.57 22.38
C LYS A 54 3.61 3.34 23.17
N PRO A 55 4.46 2.30 23.33
CA PRO A 55 4.07 1.10 24.06
C PRO A 55 4.03 1.37 25.57
N ASP A 56 3.19 0.63 26.28
CA ASP A 56 3.14 0.66 27.74
C ASP A 56 4.44 0.05 28.31
N ILE A 57 5.25 0.86 29.01
CA ILE A 57 6.59 0.48 29.51
C ILE A 57 6.56 -0.79 30.37
N LYS A 58 5.47 -1.00 31.11
CA LYS A 58 5.34 -2.12 32.05
C LYS A 58 4.79 -3.38 31.38
N ASN A 59 3.85 -3.22 30.45
CA ASN A 59 3.05 -4.31 29.92
C ASN A 59 2.83 -4.10 28.43
N LEU A 60 3.55 -4.85 27.61
CA LEU A 60 3.33 -4.89 26.18
C LEU A 60 2.08 -5.75 25.93
N LYS A 61 1.06 -5.20 25.27
CA LYS A 61 -0.21 -5.90 24.99
C LYS A 61 -0.13 -6.66 23.67
N GLU A 62 -0.95 -7.70 23.52
CA GLU A 62 -1.10 -8.41 22.24
C GLU A 62 -1.48 -7.46 21.09
N LEU A 63 -2.28 -6.43 21.38
CA LEU A 63 -2.64 -5.40 20.41
C LEU A 63 -1.41 -4.62 19.90
N ASP A 64 -0.42 -4.34 20.76
CA ASP A 64 0.80 -3.64 20.36
C ASP A 64 1.64 -4.50 19.41
N VAL A 65 1.65 -5.82 19.62
CA VAL A 65 2.28 -6.79 18.72
C VAL A 65 1.54 -6.87 17.39
N ALA A 66 0.20 -7.00 17.43
CA ALA A 66 -0.62 -7.10 16.22
C ALA A 66 -0.61 -5.82 15.38
N SER A 67 -0.40 -4.67 16.01
CA SER A 67 -0.41 -3.35 15.38
C SER A 67 0.99 -2.76 15.14
N CYS A 68 2.05 -3.54 15.36
CA CYS A 68 3.41 -3.12 15.06
C CYS A 68 3.63 -3.01 13.54
N LEU A 69 4.60 -2.18 13.14
CA LEU A 69 4.98 -2.05 11.72
C LEU A 69 6.02 -3.09 11.32
N TYR A 70 6.87 -3.49 12.26
CA TYR A 70 7.87 -4.53 12.04
C TYR A 70 7.90 -5.47 13.23
N TYR A 71 7.91 -6.76 12.91
CA TYR A 71 8.15 -7.85 13.84
C TYR A 71 9.48 -8.50 13.49
N LEU A 72 10.41 -8.51 14.43
CA LEU A 72 11.73 -9.11 14.27
C LEU A 72 11.76 -10.34 15.16
N HIS A 73 11.62 -11.51 14.51
CA HIS A 73 11.81 -12.79 15.18
C HIS A 73 13.28 -13.16 15.22
N ARG A 74 13.74 -13.71 16.34
CA ARG A 74 15.07 -14.30 16.44
C ARG A 74 14.97 -15.80 16.29
N ASP A 75 15.48 -16.32 15.17
CA ASP A 75 15.50 -17.75 14.91
C ASP A 75 16.29 -18.50 16.00
N LEU A 76 15.64 -19.47 16.63
CA LEU A 76 16.25 -20.44 17.54
C LEU A 76 16.14 -21.84 16.93
N PRO A 77 17.08 -22.76 17.23
CA PRO A 77 17.02 -24.13 16.71
C PRO A 77 15.76 -24.88 17.15
N THR A 78 15.18 -24.52 18.30
CA THR A 78 13.88 -25.05 18.76
C THR A 78 12.74 -24.68 17.83
N ASP A 79 12.79 -23.51 17.18
CA ASP A 79 11.73 -23.04 16.30
C ASP A 79 11.66 -23.85 15.00
N ALA A 80 12.82 -24.31 14.50
CA ALA A 80 12.88 -25.22 13.35
C ALA A 80 12.15 -26.55 13.62
N ALA A 81 12.25 -27.09 14.85
CA ALA A 81 11.53 -28.30 15.23
C ALA A 81 10.01 -28.09 15.27
N LEU A 82 9.56 -26.91 15.72
CA LEU A 82 8.13 -26.56 15.71
C LEU A 82 7.61 -26.39 14.28
N ALA A 83 8.38 -25.75 13.39
CA ALA A 83 8.00 -25.57 11.99
C ALA A 83 7.81 -26.91 11.26
N ASP A 84 8.67 -27.91 11.54
CA ASP A 84 8.53 -29.27 11.00
C ASP A 84 7.27 -29.98 11.53
N GLU A 85 6.96 -29.87 12.83
CA GLU A 85 5.74 -30.45 13.41
C GLU A 85 4.45 -29.83 12.82
N ILE A 86 4.43 -28.51 12.64
CA ILE A 86 3.30 -27.78 12.06
C ILE A 86 3.11 -28.21 10.59
N SER A 87 4.21 -28.32 9.83
CA SER A 87 4.18 -28.76 8.43
C SER A 87 3.72 -30.21 8.29
N ALA A 88 4.12 -31.10 9.20
CA ALA A 88 3.71 -32.49 9.24
C ALA A 88 2.22 -32.68 9.58
N THR A 89 1.64 -31.73 10.31
CA THR A 89 0.22 -31.77 10.74
C THR A 89 -0.71 -31.09 9.73
N GLN A 90 -0.18 -30.33 8.76
CA GLN A 90 -1.00 -29.71 7.72
C GLN A 90 -1.55 -30.78 6.77
N PRO A 91 -2.89 -30.94 6.65
CA PRO A 91 -3.45 -31.86 5.67
C PRO A 91 -3.02 -31.40 4.27
N ALA A 92 -2.41 -32.32 3.52
CA ALA A 92 -1.96 -32.08 2.15
C ALA A 92 -3.06 -31.37 1.36
N HIS A 93 -2.73 -30.17 0.87
CA HIS A 93 -3.61 -29.32 0.08
C HIS A 93 -4.29 -30.16 -1.00
N LEU A 94 -5.62 -30.31 -0.94
CA LEU A 94 -6.41 -30.96 -1.98
C LEU A 94 -6.06 -30.33 -3.33
N PRO A 95 -5.87 -31.10 -4.42
CA PRO A 95 -5.46 -30.55 -5.70
C PRO A 95 -6.45 -29.45 -6.11
N THR A 96 -5.93 -28.24 -6.34
CA THR A 96 -6.70 -27.11 -6.85
C THR A 96 -7.35 -27.55 -8.15
N PRO A 97 -8.69 -27.43 -8.32
CA PRO A 97 -9.30 -27.74 -9.60
C PRO A 97 -8.70 -26.83 -10.66
N HIS A 98 -8.03 -27.43 -11.64
CA HIS A 98 -7.44 -26.72 -12.77
C HIS A 98 -8.57 -26.15 -13.63
N ILE A 99 -8.94 -24.90 -13.37
CA ILE A 99 -9.91 -24.16 -14.16
C ILE A 99 -9.33 -23.99 -15.56
N ALA A 100 -9.90 -24.71 -16.55
CA ALA A 100 -9.58 -24.50 -17.95
C ALA A 100 -10.00 -23.08 -18.35
N ARG A 101 -9.03 -22.16 -18.42
CA ARG A 101 -9.26 -20.81 -18.92
C ARG A 101 -9.49 -20.89 -20.43
N LYS A 102 -10.71 -20.64 -20.85
CA LYS A 102 -10.98 -20.38 -22.28
C LYS A 102 -10.21 -19.11 -22.66
N PRO A 103 -9.55 -19.07 -23.83
CA PRO A 103 -8.81 -17.89 -24.27
C PRO A 103 -9.73 -16.67 -24.25
N LEU A 104 -9.21 -15.55 -23.75
CA LEU A 104 -9.89 -14.27 -23.82
C LEU A 104 -10.18 -13.94 -25.30
N PRO A 105 -11.41 -13.53 -25.66
CA PRO A 105 -11.69 -13.12 -27.03
C PRO A 105 -10.71 -12.02 -27.45
N ILE A 106 -9.91 -12.33 -28.46
CA ILE A 106 -8.98 -11.41 -29.08
C ILE A 106 -9.84 -10.30 -29.70
N PRO A 107 -9.68 -9.00 -29.35
CA PRO A 107 -10.28 -7.96 -30.16
C PRO A 107 -9.57 -7.97 -31.51
N ALA A 108 -10.33 -8.27 -32.56
CA ALA A 108 -9.87 -8.15 -33.94
C ALA A 108 -9.38 -6.71 -34.18
N ALA A 109 -8.35 -6.62 -35.03
CA ALA A 109 -7.61 -5.44 -35.42
C ALA A 109 -8.49 -4.26 -35.92
N PRO A 110 -7.91 -3.06 -36.11
CA PRO A 110 -8.63 -1.79 -36.10
C PRO A 110 -9.52 -1.62 -37.33
N VAL A 111 -10.79 -1.29 -37.10
CA VAL A 111 -11.69 -0.84 -38.16
C VAL A 111 -11.44 0.65 -38.37
N VAL A 112 -10.58 0.95 -39.35
CA VAL A 112 -10.63 2.25 -40.03
C VAL A 112 -11.79 2.16 -41.01
N VAL A 113 -12.92 2.78 -40.68
CA VAL A 113 -13.92 3.19 -41.67
C VAL A 113 -14.37 4.59 -41.33
N THR A 114 -14.10 5.47 -42.28
CA THR A 114 -14.60 6.82 -42.40
C THR A 114 -16.12 6.77 -42.55
N ASP A 115 -16.88 7.54 -41.78
CA ASP A 115 -17.90 8.47 -42.33
C ASP A 115 -18.55 9.30 -41.20
N ALA A 116 -18.90 10.52 -41.58
CA ALA A 116 -19.54 11.65 -40.94
C ALA A 116 -20.30 11.46 -39.61
N ALA A 117 -19.95 12.27 -38.61
CA ALA A 117 -20.83 13.30 -38.05
C ALA A 117 -20.09 14.18 -37.02
N GLU A 118 -20.14 15.47 -37.28
CA GLU A 118 -19.56 16.63 -36.62
C GLU A 118 -19.92 16.79 -35.12
N PRO A 119 -18.96 17.07 -34.23
CA PRO A 119 -19.21 17.63 -32.90
C PRO A 119 -19.22 19.17 -32.96
N PRO A 120 -20.18 19.86 -32.31
CA PRO A 120 -20.23 21.32 -32.29
C PRO A 120 -19.04 21.88 -31.50
N GLN A 121 -18.29 22.78 -32.13
CA GLN A 121 -17.17 23.50 -31.52
C GLN A 121 -17.70 24.62 -30.59
N PRO A 122 -17.11 24.83 -29.40
CA PRO A 122 -17.36 26.02 -28.61
C PRO A 122 -16.59 27.20 -29.23
N ASP A 123 -17.34 28.21 -29.68
CA ASP A 123 -16.80 29.47 -30.19
C ASP A 123 -15.92 30.16 -29.14
N ALA A 124 -14.63 30.23 -29.44
CA ALA A 124 -13.71 31.17 -28.82
C ALA A 124 -12.87 31.76 -29.94
N ASP A 125 -13.30 32.89 -30.49
CA ASP A 125 -12.42 33.75 -31.26
C ASP A 125 -12.71 35.22 -30.92
N ILE A 126 -11.84 35.77 -30.08
CA ILE A 126 -11.66 37.21 -29.91
C ILE A 126 -10.42 37.56 -30.71
N PRO A 127 -10.51 38.43 -31.74
CA PRO A 127 -9.35 39.17 -32.19
C PRO A 127 -9.40 40.61 -31.67
N ALA A 128 -8.23 41.07 -31.28
CA ALA A 128 -7.98 42.35 -30.64
C ALA A 128 -7.46 43.39 -31.66
N ILE A 129 -7.69 44.68 -31.34
CA ILE A 129 -6.95 45.93 -31.70
C ILE A 129 -6.79 46.29 -33.21
N THR A 130 -6.95 47.50 -33.77
CA THR A 130 -7.15 48.97 -33.44
C THR A 130 -7.36 49.69 -34.82
N PRO A 131 -7.26 51.03 -35.07
CA PRO A 131 -7.66 52.29 -34.38
C PRO A 131 -8.43 53.34 -35.29
N LEU A 132 -8.90 54.44 -34.66
CA LEU A 132 -8.98 55.88 -35.07
C LEU A 132 -9.85 56.40 -36.25
N ASP A 133 -10.93 57.13 -35.90
CA ASP A 133 -11.43 58.50 -36.29
C ASP A 133 -11.39 59.01 -37.76
N PRO A 134 -12.07 60.12 -38.15
CA PRO A 134 -12.52 61.31 -37.38
C PRO A 134 -14.03 61.58 -37.28
#